data_AF-A0A1J5FMC6-F1
#
_entry.id   AF-A0A1J5FMC6-F1
#
_cell.length_a   1.000
_cell.length_b   1.000
_cell.length_c   1.000
_cell.angle_alpha   90.00
_cell.angle_beta   90.00
_cell.angle_gamma   90.00
#
_symmetry.space_group_name_H-M   'P 1'
#
loop_
_entity.id
_entity.type
_entity.pdbx_description
1 polymer ?
#
loop_
_entity_poly.entity_id
_entity_poly.type
_entity_poly.pdbx_seq_one_letter_code
_entity_poly.pdbx_strand_id
1 'polypeptide(L)'
;MKKFNLFKEIIIVDKSSLLKAVNSSKVFGISTKGEIKQEPFGEKEILVYKGKHTPPPKSALMPSTPISFTAMLGKNYQVVEDDDRLLIKAFSNWQELIGVNISRASYDDTTGDGVAEFSDKELERIGWHATEFSINYRTLVELLEERCEGTLLCIEQVEPYQFSGLAFLSDNPHAKKVLFEYCQSEIRKIMQEDPLFKKENLSDDELEAAEFFELV
;
A
#
# COMPACT_ATOMS: atom_id res chain seq x y z
N MET A 1 2.08 11.24 -4.08
CA MET A 1 1.79 10.33 -2.95
C MET A 1 2.69 10.57 -1.75
N LYS A 2 2.17 10.37 -0.53
CA LYS A 2 2.94 10.51 0.73
C LYS A 2 3.64 9.19 1.08
N LYS A 3 4.94 9.22 1.35
CA LYS A 3 5.67 8.07 1.91
C LYS A 3 5.39 7.93 3.40
N PHE A 4 4.99 6.74 3.82
CA PHE A 4 4.92 6.30 5.22
C PHE A 4 6.00 5.23 5.40
N ASN A 5 7.22 5.69 5.73
CA ASN A 5 8.38 4.83 5.83
C ASN A 5 8.50 4.25 7.25
N LEU A 6 8.26 2.95 7.41
CA LEU A 6 8.22 2.28 8.70
C LEU A 6 9.50 2.46 9.54
N PHE A 7 10.67 2.68 8.92
CA PHE A 7 11.91 2.97 9.64
C PHE A 7 11.91 4.32 10.35
N LYS A 8 11.19 5.30 9.80
CA LYS A 8 11.17 6.69 10.28
C LYS A 8 9.96 6.96 11.17
N GLU A 9 8.85 6.26 10.93
CA GLU A 9 7.58 6.53 11.59
C GLU A 9 7.54 6.02 13.04
N ILE A 10 6.93 6.83 13.91
CA ILE A 10 6.51 6.47 15.26
C ILE A 10 5.00 6.65 15.32
N ILE A 11 4.27 5.56 15.52
CA ILE A 11 2.82 5.57 15.58
C ILE A 11 2.40 5.87 17.03
N ILE A 12 1.62 6.92 17.22
CA ILE A 12 1.12 7.35 18.52
C ILE A 12 -0.30 6.84 18.68
N VAL A 13 -0.55 6.02 19.71
CA VAL A 13 -1.85 5.40 19.98
C VAL A 13 -2.35 5.83 21.35
N ASP A 14 -3.65 6.12 21.45
CA ASP A 14 -4.30 6.32 22.76
C ASP A 14 -4.35 4.99 23.53
N LYS A 15 -3.71 4.95 24.71
CA LYS A 15 -3.65 3.73 25.54
C LYS A 15 -5.04 3.25 25.94
N SER A 16 -5.96 4.18 26.21
CA SER A 16 -7.30 3.82 26.69
C SER A 16 -8.09 3.07 25.61
N SER A 17 -7.99 3.51 24.36
CA SER A 17 -8.62 2.91 23.19
C SER A 17 -8.00 1.57 22.86
N LEU A 18 -6.67 1.46 22.90
CA LEU A 18 -5.99 0.19 22.70
C LEU A 18 -6.37 -0.83 23.78
N LEU A 19 -6.40 -0.44 25.05
CA LEU A 19 -6.78 -1.31 26.15
C LEU A 19 -8.23 -1.82 26.00
N LYS A 20 -9.16 -0.97 25.56
CA LYS A 20 -10.54 -1.38 25.24
C LYS A 20 -10.56 -2.42 24.11
N ALA A 21 -9.77 -2.23 23.07
CA ALA A 21 -9.67 -3.15 21.94
C ALA A 21 -9.12 -4.52 22.37
N VAL A 22 -8.04 -4.53 23.14
CA VAL A 22 -7.42 -5.73 23.69
C VAL A 22 -8.40 -6.54 24.54
N ASN A 23 -9.16 -5.87 25.41
CA ASN A 23 -10.13 -6.52 26.28
C ASN A 23 -11.39 -7.02 25.56
N SER A 24 -11.64 -6.54 24.33
CA SER A 24 -12.82 -6.94 23.55
C SER A 24 -12.77 -8.39 23.07
N SER A 25 -11.57 -9.00 23.03
CA SER A 25 -11.33 -10.32 22.42
C SER A 25 -11.75 -10.43 20.95
N LYS A 26 -11.91 -9.30 20.26
CA LYS A 26 -12.17 -9.20 18.81
C LYS A 26 -10.87 -8.95 18.05
N VAL A 27 -10.90 -9.22 16.75
CA VAL A 27 -9.83 -8.80 15.84
C VAL A 27 -9.88 -7.29 15.70
N PHE A 28 -8.74 -6.64 15.86
CA PHE A 28 -8.59 -5.21 15.65
C PHE A 28 -7.29 -4.91 14.92
N GLY A 29 -7.21 -3.70 14.37
CA GLY A 29 -6.00 -3.15 13.79
C GLY A 29 -5.63 -1.80 14.38
N ILE A 30 -4.38 -1.43 14.22
CA ILE A 30 -3.87 -0.07 14.48
C ILE A 30 -3.56 0.53 13.12
N SER A 31 -4.15 1.68 12.79
CA SER A 31 -3.88 2.36 11.51
C SER A 31 -2.53 3.09 11.53
N THR A 32 -2.07 3.54 10.37
CA THR A 32 -0.92 4.45 10.25
C THR A 32 -1.09 5.78 11.00
N LYS A 33 -2.33 6.14 11.35
CA LYS A 33 -2.66 7.32 12.18
C LYS A 33 -2.74 7.01 13.68
N GLY A 34 -2.53 5.77 14.09
CA GLY A 34 -2.66 5.33 15.48
C GLY A 34 -4.09 5.11 15.94
N GLU A 35 -5.05 5.09 15.02
CA GLU A 35 -6.45 4.83 15.32
C GLU A 35 -6.68 3.32 15.48
N ILE A 36 -7.51 2.95 16.46
CA ILE A 36 -7.98 1.56 16.60
C ILE A 36 -9.12 1.32 15.62
N LYS A 37 -8.97 0.28 14.78
CA LYS A 37 -9.96 -0.17 13.80
C LYS A 37 -10.46 -1.57 14.14
N GLN A 38 -11.72 -1.85 13.88
CA GLN A 38 -12.32 -3.18 14.05
C GLN A 38 -12.68 -3.74 12.67
N GLU A 39 -12.82 -5.06 12.55
CA GLU A 39 -13.34 -5.66 11.31
C GLU A 39 -14.83 -5.33 11.10
N PRO A 40 -15.29 -5.16 9.84
CA PRO A 40 -14.48 -5.16 8.61
C PRO A 40 -13.66 -3.88 8.45
N PHE A 41 -12.42 -4.02 7.97
CA PHE A 41 -11.56 -2.86 7.68
C PHE A 41 -11.98 -2.19 6.37
N GLY A 42 -11.79 -0.87 6.29
CA GLY A 42 -12.04 -0.12 5.06
C GLY A 42 -11.15 -0.59 3.91
N GLU A 43 -11.61 -0.46 2.68
CA GLU A 43 -10.94 -0.96 1.47
C GLU A 43 -9.51 -0.45 1.29
N LYS A 44 -9.21 0.75 1.82
CA LYS A 44 -7.90 1.41 1.74
C LYS A 44 -7.29 1.66 3.12
N GLU A 45 -7.77 0.95 4.14
CA GLU A 45 -7.27 1.09 5.51
C GLU A 45 -5.88 0.45 5.62
N ILE A 46 -4.89 1.26 5.94
CA ILE A 46 -3.49 0.85 6.09
C ILE A 46 -3.22 0.57 7.57
N LEU A 47 -2.91 -0.68 7.89
CA LEU A 47 -2.72 -1.15 9.25
C LEU A 47 -1.23 -1.36 9.55
N VAL A 48 -0.77 -0.84 10.68
CA VAL A 48 0.55 -1.11 11.27
C VAL A 48 0.48 -2.21 12.33
N TYR A 49 -0.69 -2.79 12.55
CA TYR A 49 -0.91 -3.99 13.36
C TYR A 49 -2.26 -4.59 12.99
N LYS A 50 -2.38 -5.91 12.97
CA LYS A 50 -3.66 -6.63 12.95
C LYS A 50 -3.55 -7.84 13.86
N GLY A 51 -4.47 -8.00 14.80
CA GLY A 51 -4.44 -9.15 15.68
C GLY A 51 -5.64 -9.25 16.60
N LYS A 52 -5.64 -10.32 17.40
CA LYS A 52 -6.64 -10.59 18.44
C LYS A 52 -5.91 -10.99 19.70
N HIS A 53 -6.20 -10.30 20.79
CA HIS A 53 -5.76 -10.72 22.11
C HIS A 53 -6.85 -11.58 22.76
N THR A 54 -6.47 -12.75 23.26
CA THR A 54 -7.36 -13.57 24.09
C THR A 54 -6.79 -13.57 25.51
N PRO A 55 -7.45 -12.90 26.47
CA PRO A 55 -6.95 -12.88 27.83
C PRO A 55 -6.94 -14.30 28.40
N PRO A 56 -5.95 -14.63 29.26
CA PRO A 56 -5.92 -15.93 29.92
C PRO A 56 -7.19 -16.12 30.78
N PRO A 57 -7.65 -17.38 30.96
CA PRO A 57 -8.84 -17.66 31.76
C PRO A 57 -8.66 -17.09 33.17
N LYS A 58 -9.64 -16.28 33.61
CA LYS A 58 -9.64 -15.70 34.95
C LYS A 58 -9.79 -16.82 35.98
N SER A 59 -8.75 -17.07 36.78
CA SER A 59 -8.82 -17.93 37.96
C SER A 59 -8.95 -17.06 39.20
N ALA A 60 -9.84 -17.40 40.13
CA ALA A 60 -10.00 -16.70 41.40
C ALA A 60 -8.73 -16.73 42.28
N LEU A 61 -7.77 -17.60 41.94
CA LEU A 61 -6.52 -17.81 42.68
C LEU A 61 -5.29 -17.11 42.04
N MET A 62 -5.44 -16.50 40.86
CA MET A 62 -4.36 -15.76 40.21
C MET A 62 -4.78 -14.30 40.00
N PRO A 63 -4.07 -13.32 40.59
CA PRO A 63 -4.34 -11.92 40.28
C PRO A 63 -4.12 -11.68 38.79
N SER A 64 -4.98 -10.86 38.17
CA SER A 64 -4.86 -10.50 36.77
C SER A 64 -3.55 -9.75 36.54
N THR A 65 -2.60 -10.38 35.85
CA THR A 65 -1.38 -9.71 35.40
C THR A 65 -1.77 -8.55 34.48
N PRO A 66 -1.21 -7.34 34.66
CA PRO A 66 -1.42 -6.24 33.75
C PRO A 66 -1.07 -6.65 32.31
N ILE A 67 -1.86 -6.19 31.34
CA ILE A 67 -1.56 -6.40 29.93
C ILE A 67 -0.22 -5.74 29.61
N SER A 68 0.73 -6.52 29.10
CA SER A 68 1.94 -5.98 28.49
C SER A 68 1.69 -5.70 27.01
N PHE A 69 1.68 -4.42 26.62
CA PHE A 69 1.53 -4.04 25.21
C PHE A 69 2.65 -4.60 24.34
N THR A 70 3.89 -4.66 24.85
CA THR A 70 5.02 -5.30 24.17
C THR A 70 4.77 -6.78 23.91
N ALA A 71 4.27 -7.53 24.90
CA ALA A 71 3.96 -8.94 24.71
C ALA A 71 2.79 -9.15 23.74
N MET A 72 1.83 -8.21 23.72
CA MET A 72 0.64 -8.26 22.88
C MET A 72 0.92 -7.95 21.40
N LEU A 73 1.73 -6.92 21.13
CA LEU A 73 2.14 -6.54 19.78
C LEU A 73 3.16 -7.53 19.21
N GLY A 74 4.04 -8.05 20.08
CA GLY A 74 5.05 -9.03 19.71
C GLY A 74 6.45 -8.44 19.58
N LYS A 75 7.45 -9.33 19.53
CA LYS A 75 8.89 -8.98 19.62
C LYS A 75 9.41 -8.05 18.51
N ASN A 76 8.69 -7.95 17.40
CA ASN A 76 9.07 -7.13 16.25
C ASN A 76 8.55 -5.68 16.36
N TYR A 77 7.87 -5.34 17.45
CA TYR A 77 7.43 -3.98 17.74
C TYR A 77 8.26 -3.40 18.89
N GLN A 78 8.74 -2.17 18.72
CA GLN A 78 9.29 -1.39 19.83
C GLN A 78 8.20 -0.50 20.39
N VAL A 79 8.01 -0.56 21.70
CA VAL A 79 6.88 0.07 22.38
C VAL A 79 7.41 0.89 23.53
N VAL A 80 7.04 2.17 23.56
CA VAL A 80 7.30 3.07 24.69
C VAL A 80 5.98 3.59 25.22
N GLU A 81 5.78 3.41 26.52
CA GLU A 81 4.63 3.94 27.24
C GLU A 81 4.94 5.36 27.72
N ASP A 82 4.07 6.31 27.37
CA ASP A 82 4.20 7.73 27.70
C ASP A 82 2.85 8.28 28.17
N ASP A 83 2.64 8.32 29.48
CA ASP A 83 1.37 8.70 30.14
C ASP A 83 0.13 8.00 29.55
N ASP A 84 -0.72 8.73 28.82
CA ASP A 84 -1.93 8.25 28.17
C ASP A 84 -1.70 7.76 26.72
N ARG A 85 -0.46 7.81 26.23
CA ARG A 85 -0.07 7.46 24.87
C ARG A 85 0.90 6.29 24.80
N LEU A 86 0.78 5.50 23.74
CA LEU A 86 1.71 4.45 23.38
C LEU A 86 2.44 4.85 22.09
N LEU A 87 3.77 4.88 22.13
CA LEU A 87 4.62 5.14 20.97
C LEU A 87 5.09 3.79 20.41
N ILE A 88 4.77 3.51 19.15
CA ILE A 88 5.05 2.23 18.51
C ILE A 88 5.97 2.44 17.31
N LYS A 89 7.06 1.68 17.24
CA LYS A 89 7.81 1.45 15.99
C LYS A 89 7.56 0.04 15.49
N ALA A 90 7.21 -0.08 14.21
CA ALA A 90 6.82 -1.34 13.58
C ALA A 90 7.78 -1.84 12.49
N PHE A 91 8.92 -1.15 12.26
CA PHE A 91 9.83 -1.45 11.16
C PHE A 91 10.31 -2.91 11.14
N SER A 92 10.58 -3.53 12.30
CA SER A 92 11.05 -4.92 12.34
C SER A 92 9.97 -5.93 11.96
N ASN A 93 8.70 -5.50 11.84
CA ASN A 93 7.57 -6.34 11.45
C ASN A 93 7.12 -6.12 9.99
N TRP A 94 7.91 -5.41 9.18
CA TRP A 94 7.49 -4.97 7.84
C TRP A 94 6.97 -6.09 6.94
N GLN A 95 7.59 -7.27 6.94
CA GLN A 95 7.18 -8.40 6.10
C GLN A 95 5.76 -8.88 6.42
N GLU A 96 5.42 -8.98 7.70
CA GLU A 96 4.06 -9.33 8.13
C GLU A 96 3.07 -8.22 7.77
N LEU A 97 3.50 -6.95 7.88
CA LEU A 97 2.67 -5.80 7.49
C LEU A 97 2.38 -5.75 5.99
N ILE A 98 3.27 -6.26 5.12
CA ILE A 98 2.93 -6.47 3.70
C ILE A 98 1.74 -7.42 3.61
N GLY A 99 1.83 -8.61 4.22
CA GLY A 99 0.75 -9.60 4.20
C GLY A 99 -0.57 -9.10 4.79
N VAL A 100 -0.51 -8.25 5.82
CA VAL A 100 -1.71 -7.62 6.40
C VAL A 100 -2.40 -6.69 5.40
N ASN A 101 -1.65 -5.99 4.55
CA ASN A 101 -2.16 -4.88 3.76
C ASN A 101 -2.26 -5.15 2.25
N ILE A 102 -1.61 -6.18 1.71
CA ILE A 102 -1.52 -6.45 0.27
C ILE A 102 -2.90 -6.55 -0.41
N SER A 103 -3.89 -7.15 0.25
CA SER A 103 -5.25 -7.26 -0.29
C SER A 103 -6.00 -5.93 -0.44
N ARG A 104 -5.45 -4.84 0.09
CA ARG A 104 -5.99 -3.48 0.04
C ARG A 104 -5.08 -2.52 -0.73
N ALA A 105 -3.92 -2.99 -1.18
CA ALA A 105 -2.99 -2.20 -1.97
C ALA A 105 -3.55 -1.95 -3.38
N SER A 106 -3.13 -0.85 -3.99
CA SER A 106 -3.38 -0.53 -5.40
C SER A 106 -2.37 -1.19 -6.32
N TYR A 107 -1.13 -1.35 -5.84
CA TYR A 107 -0.09 -2.16 -6.47
C TYR A 107 0.96 -2.57 -5.43
N ASP A 108 1.69 -3.63 -5.75
CA ASP A 108 2.78 -4.20 -4.96
C ASP A 108 4.14 -3.86 -5.62
N ASP A 109 5.01 -3.17 -4.88
CA ASP A 109 6.38 -2.84 -5.27
C ASP A 109 7.38 -3.40 -4.24
N THR A 110 7.12 -4.62 -3.78
CA THR A 110 7.98 -5.32 -2.82
C THR A 110 9.03 -6.21 -3.48
N THR A 111 8.88 -6.53 -4.77
CA THR A 111 9.76 -7.44 -5.50
C THR A 111 10.92 -6.71 -6.19
N GLY A 112 12.03 -7.41 -6.42
CA GLY A 112 13.18 -6.84 -7.14
C GLY A 112 12.89 -6.57 -8.62
N ASP A 113 11.88 -7.23 -9.19
CA ASP A 113 11.45 -7.06 -10.58
C ASP A 113 10.52 -5.85 -10.77
N GLY A 114 10.11 -5.21 -9.66
CA GLY A 114 9.26 -4.02 -9.63
C GLY A 114 7.78 -4.33 -9.59
N VAL A 115 6.98 -3.42 -10.16
CA VAL A 115 5.52 -3.52 -10.22
C VAL A 115 5.11 -4.29 -11.46
N ALA A 116 4.27 -5.32 -11.28
CA ALA A 116 3.78 -6.17 -12.37
C ALA A 116 2.31 -5.95 -12.72
N GLU A 117 1.47 -5.53 -11.77
CA GLU A 117 0.03 -5.35 -11.97
C GLU A 117 -0.57 -4.31 -11.02
N PHE A 118 -1.69 -3.72 -11.43
CA PHE A 118 -2.58 -2.94 -10.58
C PHE A 118 -3.73 -3.81 -10.06
N SER A 119 -4.12 -3.61 -8.80
CA SER A 119 -5.27 -4.33 -8.21
C SER A 119 -6.63 -3.84 -8.73
N ASP A 120 -6.70 -2.61 -9.26
CA ASP A 120 -7.90 -2.09 -9.93
C ASP A 120 -7.88 -2.50 -11.41
N LYS A 121 -8.93 -3.20 -11.85
CA LYS A 121 -9.01 -3.77 -13.19
C LYS A 121 -8.93 -2.75 -14.33
N GLU A 122 -9.42 -1.53 -14.12
CA GLU A 122 -9.38 -0.51 -15.17
C GLU A 122 -8.01 0.14 -15.23
N LEU A 123 -7.34 0.35 -14.09
CA LEU A 123 -5.92 0.76 -14.09
C LEU A 123 -5.04 -0.33 -14.74
N GLU A 124 -5.31 -1.60 -14.43
CA GLU A 124 -4.59 -2.73 -15.01
C GLU A 124 -4.79 -2.83 -16.52
N ARG A 125 -6.03 -2.61 -17.00
CA ARG A 125 -6.31 -2.56 -18.44
C ARG A 125 -5.53 -1.43 -19.13
N ILE A 126 -5.40 -0.27 -18.50
CA ILE A 126 -4.55 0.82 -19.04
C ILE A 126 -3.09 0.36 -19.10
N GLY A 127 -2.59 -0.31 -18.05
CA GLY A 127 -1.23 -0.86 -18.01
C GLY A 127 -0.96 -1.83 -19.15
N TRP A 128 -1.83 -2.82 -19.35
CA TRP A 128 -1.75 -3.80 -20.44
C TRP A 128 -1.68 -3.17 -21.82
N HIS A 129 -2.58 -2.25 -22.16
CA HIS A 129 -2.53 -1.61 -23.47
C HIS A 129 -1.33 -0.68 -23.62
N ALA A 130 -0.83 -0.10 -22.52
CA ALA A 130 0.35 0.76 -22.55
C ALA A 130 1.64 -0.03 -22.86
N THR A 131 1.73 -1.30 -22.44
CA THR A 131 2.92 -2.13 -22.70
C THR A 131 3.14 -2.43 -24.17
N GLU A 132 2.09 -2.43 -25.00
CA GLU A 132 2.20 -2.57 -26.47
C GLU A 132 3.02 -1.44 -27.09
N PHE A 133 3.05 -0.27 -26.45
CA PHE A 133 3.85 0.87 -26.87
C PHE A 133 5.10 1.06 -25.99
N SER A 134 5.61 -0.01 -25.40
CA SER A 134 6.82 0.00 -24.55
C SER A 134 6.73 0.90 -23.30
N ILE A 135 5.54 1.29 -22.87
CA ILE A 135 5.32 2.02 -21.62
C ILE A 135 5.15 1.00 -20.50
N ASN A 136 6.18 0.83 -19.68
CA ASN A 136 6.17 -0.16 -18.60
C ASN A 136 5.48 0.34 -17.32
N TYR A 137 5.15 -0.59 -16.42
CA TYR A 137 4.50 -0.29 -15.14
C TYR A 137 5.32 0.62 -14.22
N ARG A 138 6.66 0.59 -14.29
CA ARG A 138 7.51 1.51 -13.50
C ARG A 138 7.21 2.96 -13.88
N THR A 139 7.15 3.27 -15.17
CA THR A 139 6.78 4.60 -15.67
C THR A 139 5.39 5.02 -15.17
N LEU A 140 4.42 4.10 -15.22
CA LEU A 140 3.04 4.39 -14.79
C LEU A 140 2.96 4.65 -13.28
N VAL A 141 3.62 3.83 -12.45
CA VAL A 141 3.58 4.03 -11.00
C VAL A 141 4.33 5.28 -10.57
N GLU A 142 5.45 5.62 -11.21
CA GLU A 142 6.17 6.88 -10.96
C GLU A 142 5.28 8.10 -11.25
N LEU A 143 4.51 8.06 -12.34
CA LEU A 143 3.53 9.09 -12.68
C LEU A 143 2.41 9.19 -11.63
N LEU A 144 1.88 8.05 -11.16
CA LEU A 144 0.88 8.02 -10.10
C LEU A 144 1.43 8.56 -8.79
N GLU A 145 2.65 8.19 -8.44
CA GLU A 145 3.32 8.67 -7.24
C GLU A 145 3.58 10.18 -7.29
N GLU A 146 3.85 10.74 -8.46
CA GLU A 146 4.01 12.18 -8.66
C GLU A 146 2.66 12.91 -8.58
N ARG A 147 1.64 12.41 -9.27
CA ARG A 147 0.43 13.20 -9.59
C ARG A 147 -0.81 12.84 -8.79
N CYS A 148 -0.84 11.69 -8.12
CA CYS A 148 -2.00 11.25 -7.35
C CYS A 148 -1.81 11.38 -5.84
N GLU A 149 -2.94 11.57 -5.16
CA GLU A 149 -3.03 11.46 -3.71
C GLU A 149 -3.06 10.00 -3.28
N GLY A 150 -2.37 9.70 -2.19
CA GLY A 150 -2.28 8.34 -1.67
C GLY A 150 -1.12 8.17 -0.72
N THR A 151 -0.96 6.95 -0.22
CA THR A 151 0.11 6.59 0.72
C THR A 151 0.94 5.45 0.17
N LEU A 152 2.26 5.56 0.27
CA LEU A 152 3.20 4.46 0.07
C LEU A 152 3.60 3.94 1.45
N LEU A 153 3.08 2.77 1.84
CA LEU A 153 3.55 2.05 3.02
C LEU A 153 4.84 1.33 2.63
N CYS A 154 5.98 1.79 3.12
CA CYS A 154 7.26 1.24 2.67
C CYS A 154 8.27 1.02 3.80
N ILE A 155 9.28 0.22 3.48
CA ILE A 155 10.60 0.33 4.06
C ILE A 155 11.53 0.96 3.02
N GLU A 156 12.22 2.03 3.40
CA GLU A 156 13.19 2.70 2.53
C GLU A 156 14.41 3.10 3.36
N GLN A 157 15.59 2.65 2.93
CA GLN A 157 16.89 3.01 3.50
C GLN A 157 17.86 3.41 2.38
N VAL A 158 18.80 4.30 2.70
CA VAL A 158 19.69 4.92 1.71
C VAL A 158 20.97 4.12 1.49
N GLU A 159 21.50 3.46 2.52
CA GLU A 159 22.79 2.75 2.45
C GLU A 159 22.74 1.40 3.21
N PRO A 160 22.83 0.25 2.51
CA PRO A 160 22.64 0.11 1.05
C PRO A 160 21.20 0.50 0.66
N TYR A 161 21.02 1.06 -0.54
CA TYR A 161 19.69 1.43 -1.01
C TYR A 161 18.78 0.19 -1.03
N GLN A 162 17.65 0.30 -0.35
CA GLN A 162 16.61 -0.71 -0.36
C GLN A 162 15.28 0.00 -0.30
N PHE A 163 14.38 -0.39 -1.20
CA PHE A 163 12.98 -0.01 -1.19
C PHE A 163 12.12 -1.27 -1.30
N SER A 164 11.04 -1.32 -0.54
CA SER A 164 9.98 -2.32 -0.65
C SER A 164 8.71 -1.70 -0.11
N GLY A 165 7.62 -1.72 -0.88
CA GLY A 165 6.42 -1.02 -0.45
C GLY A 165 5.13 -1.42 -1.16
N LEU A 166 4.04 -1.04 -0.52
CA LEU A 166 2.68 -1.13 -1.04
C LEU A 166 2.12 0.28 -1.24
N ALA A 167 1.46 0.49 -2.36
CA ALA A 167 0.83 1.76 -2.67
C ALA A 167 -0.68 1.72 -2.42
N PHE A 168 -1.23 2.84 -1.96
CA PHE A 168 -2.66 3.00 -1.70
C PHE A 168 -3.10 4.33 -2.31
N LEU A 169 -3.63 4.28 -3.53
CA LEU A 169 -4.21 5.43 -4.21
C LEU A 169 -5.48 5.86 -3.47
N SER A 170 -5.72 7.16 -3.32
CA SER A 170 -6.94 7.65 -2.64
C SER A 170 -8.15 7.62 -3.58
N ASP A 171 -7.94 7.91 -4.86
CA ASP A 171 -9.00 8.07 -5.88
C ASP A 171 -8.61 7.32 -7.17
N ASN A 172 -9.26 6.18 -7.41
CA ASN A 172 -9.00 5.36 -8.60
C ASN A 172 -9.52 6.05 -9.89
N PRO A 173 -10.73 6.64 -9.93
CA PRO A 173 -11.15 7.47 -11.07
C PRO A 173 -10.15 8.55 -11.48
N HIS A 174 -9.59 9.28 -10.51
CA HIS A 174 -8.56 10.28 -10.82
C HIS A 174 -7.29 9.64 -11.38
N ALA A 175 -6.80 8.58 -10.75
CA ALA A 175 -5.63 7.83 -11.22
C ALA A 175 -5.80 7.32 -12.66
N LYS A 176 -7.00 6.81 -13.00
CA LYS A 176 -7.34 6.35 -14.36
C LYS A 176 -7.20 7.49 -15.36
N LYS A 177 -7.77 8.65 -15.05
CA LYS A 177 -7.66 9.83 -15.90
C LYS A 177 -6.19 10.23 -16.11
N VAL A 178 -5.40 10.27 -15.04
CA VAL A 178 -3.97 10.62 -15.10
C VAL A 178 -3.20 9.65 -16.01
N LEU A 179 -3.36 8.34 -15.83
CA LEU A 179 -2.68 7.35 -16.67
C LEU A 179 -3.14 7.43 -18.12
N PHE A 180 -4.45 7.50 -18.34
CA PHE A 180 -5.02 7.50 -19.69
C PHE A 180 -4.56 8.73 -20.49
N GLU A 181 -4.60 9.92 -19.90
CA GLU A 181 -4.10 11.15 -20.54
C GLU A 181 -2.61 11.09 -20.87
N TYR A 182 -1.80 10.51 -19.96
CA TYR A 182 -0.38 10.30 -20.20
C TYR A 182 -0.13 9.34 -21.36
N CYS A 183 -0.75 8.16 -21.34
CA CYS A 183 -0.60 7.16 -22.39
C CYS A 183 -1.06 7.72 -23.74
N GLN A 184 -2.19 8.43 -23.80
CA GLN A 184 -2.64 9.09 -25.03
C GLN A 184 -1.58 10.05 -25.59
N SER A 185 -0.93 10.83 -24.73
CA SER A 185 0.11 11.77 -25.16
C SER A 185 1.36 11.05 -25.66
N GLU A 186 1.86 10.08 -24.88
CA GLU A 186 3.12 9.40 -25.19
C GLU A 186 2.99 8.46 -26.39
N ILE A 187 1.88 7.71 -26.48
CA ILE A 187 1.62 6.81 -27.62
C ILE A 187 1.45 7.63 -28.91
N ARG A 188 0.73 8.76 -28.87
CA ARG A 188 0.61 9.63 -30.04
C ARG A 188 1.98 10.11 -30.52
N LYS A 189 2.89 10.42 -29.60
CA LYS A 189 4.26 10.80 -29.94
C LYS A 189 5.03 9.62 -30.54
N ILE A 190 4.96 8.44 -29.94
CA ILE A 190 5.59 7.21 -30.45
C ILE A 190 5.12 6.92 -31.89
N MET A 191 3.81 6.96 -32.15
CA MET A 191 3.25 6.70 -33.49
C MET A 191 3.66 7.74 -34.55
N GLN A 192 4.06 8.95 -34.13
CA GLN A 192 4.54 10.01 -35.03
C GLN A 192 6.04 9.92 -35.30
N GLU A 193 6.81 9.53 -34.30
CA GLU A 193 8.28 9.59 -34.31
C GLU A 193 8.93 8.25 -34.65
N ASP A 194 8.34 7.13 -34.24
CA ASP A 194 8.88 5.79 -34.46
C ASP A 194 8.31 5.14 -35.74
N PRO A 195 9.15 4.84 -36.75
CA PRO A 195 8.72 4.18 -37.98
C PRO A 195 8.03 2.82 -37.76
N LEU A 196 8.34 2.11 -36.68
CA LEU A 196 7.74 0.81 -36.36
C LEU A 196 6.28 0.96 -35.92
N PHE A 197 5.93 2.06 -35.26
CA PHE A 197 4.60 2.33 -34.71
C PHE A 197 3.73 3.23 -35.61
N LYS A 198 4.07 3.37 -36.88
CA LYS A 198 3.18 4.04 -37.84
C LYS A 198 1.88 3.26 -37.97
N LYS A 199 0.77 3.96 -38.21
CA LYS A 199 -0.59 3.37 -38.25
C LYS A 199 -0.68 2.15 -39.19
N GLU A 200 -0.02 2.20 -40.33
CA GLU A 200 0.01 1.11 -41.32
C GLU A 200 0.88 -0.10 -40.92
N ASN A 201 1.71 0.04 -39.88
CA ASN A 201 2.66 -0.97 -39.41
C ASN A 201 2.27 -1.59 -38.07
N LEU A 202 1.19 -1.11 -37.43
CA LEU A 202 0.72 -1.66 -36.17
C LEU A 202 0.32 -3.14 -36.35
N SER A 203 0.76 -3.97 -35.43
CA SER A 203 0.22 -5.30 -35.18
C SER A 203 -1.22 -5.24 -34.65
N ASP A 204 -1.89 -6.39 -34.60
CA ASP A 204 -3.27 -6.47 -34.10
C ASP A 204 -3.38 -6.00 -32.64
N ASP A 205 -2.40 -6.35 -31.79
CA ASP A 205 -2.36 -5.97 -30.38
C ASP A 205 -2.10 -4.45 -30.21
N GLU A 206 -1.16 -3.89 -30.99
CA GLU A 206 -0.88 -2.45 -30.99
C GLU A 206 -2.06 -1.64 -31.56
N LEU A 207 -2.79 -2.17 -32.53
CA LEU A 207 -4.00 -1.55 -33.08
C LEU A 207 -5.13 -1.55 -32.04
N GLU A 208 -5.37 -2.68 -31.35
CA GLU A 208 -6.34 -2.75 -30.26
C GLU A 208 -6.00 -1.75 -29.15
N ALA A 209 -4.73 -1.66 -28.77
CA ALA A 209 -4.26 -0.68 -27.79
C ALA A 209 -4.47 0.77 -28.27
N ALA A 210 -4.17 1.08 -29.52
CA ALA A 210 -4.41 2.41 -30.09
C ALA A 210 -5.91 2.78 -30.11
N GLU A 211 -6.80 1.82 -30.42
CA GLU A 211 -8.25 1.99 -30.36
C GLU A 211 -8.72 2.24 -28.93
N PHE A 212 -8.19 1.47 -27.96
CA PHE A 212 -8.48 1.66 -26.54
C PHE A 212 -8.13 3.07 -26.06
N PHE A 213 -7.02 3.64 -26.54
CA PHE A 213 -6.60 5.01 -26.23
C PHE A 213 -7.23 6.08 -27.15
N GLU A 214 -8.18 5.73 -28.01
CA GLU A 214 -8.89 6.66 -28.91
C GLU A 214 -7.94 7.42 -29.86
N LEU A 215 -6.92 6.75 -30.38
CA LEU A 215 -5.90 7.36 -31.25
C LEU A 215 -6.09 7.04 -32.74
N VAL A 216 -7.00 6.13 -33.10
CA VAL A 216 -7.18 5.63 -34.46
C VAL A 216 -8.63 5.51 -34.92
#